data_AF-A0A9Q5C0L9-F1
#
_entry.id   AF-A0A9Q5C0L9-F1
#
_cell.length_a   1.000
_cell.length_b   1.000
_cell.length_c   1.000
_cell.angle_alpha   90.00
_cell.angle_beta   90.00
_cell.angle_gamma   90.00
#
_symmetry.space_group_name_H-M   'P 1'
#
loop_
_entity.id
_entity.type
_entity.pdbx_description
1 polymer ?
#
loop_
_entity_poly.entity_id
_entity_poly.type
_entity_poly.pdbx_seq_one_letter_code
_entity_poly.pdbx_strand_id
1 'polypeptide(L)'
;MFHIFSKETNISADTNGNVATKTYHSGNEFGTRKKSHNLTATKDVNYIEKIEDIGANAFRAQDQTVVVGKDSDNVQKQGNQVFVNGKRLDHLHAKDLRKEDEIHLGHKYIDIDREFKKLELNSNSFARNKQSEGMQVNFNDMNNRYIDVSNAKKDEFNNIYVDLDAQYLMAPQPITIKGISEEKEAPTIIVNIRNSNAELTAGTQTRLIYHDNGTLSPSESHPRRNKVLWNFGKELKKLDVSSGYMMGSILAPNAVVTLNVNVDGNIVAEVVNVKGGESHRWDLQPSKPKVPKLPDNEFIVPPPLPEDPNKDKPGSDNPGKDEEKPKSEDPIRIKKNLSRKFQIRARKLQSRRIQVKKSQLLLLGMRNNQRWKLLKLKIQFLQIQVINHLFQMNQ
;
A
#
# COMPACT_ATOMS: atom_id res chain seq x y z
N MET A 1 -2.20 0.86 1.73
CA MET A 1 -2.92 1.96 1.09
C MET A 1 -2.34 3.26 1.61
N PHE A 2 -2.43 4.33 0.83
CA PHE A 2 -1.95 5.65 1.25
C PHE A 2 -3.13 6.59 1.38
N HIS A 3 -3.13 7.43 2.42
CA HIS A 3 -4.05 8.56 2.53
C HIS A 3 -3.86 9.50 1.34
N ILE A 4 -2.62 9.96 1.11
CA ILE A 4 -2.27 10.75 -0.07
C ILE A 4 -1.35 9.92 -0.97
N PHE A 5 -1.72 9.78 -2.24
CA PHE A 5 -0.88 9.20 -3.28
C PHE A 5 -0.75 10.18 -4.45
N SER A 6 0.41 10.81 -4.62
CA SER A 6 0.60 11.91 -5.57
C SER A 6 1.96 11.93 -6.23
N LYS A 7 2.13 12.76 -7.28
CA LYS A 7 3.47 13.10 -7.76
C LYS A 7 4.05 14.25 -6.93
N GLU A 8 3.25 15.24 -6.60
CA GLU A 8 3.66 16.39 -5.80
C GLU A 8 2.73 16.59 -4.60
N THR A 9 3.32 16.93 -3.45
CA THR A 9 2.56 17.15 -2.21
C THR A 9 3.00 18.43 -1.50
N ASN A 10 2.01 19.22 -1.07
CA ASN A 10 2.15 20.38 -0.19
C ASN A 10 1.16 20.24 0.98
N ILE A 11 1.62 20.41 2.22
CA ILE A 11 0.77 20.29 3.42
C ILE A 11 0.91 21.51 4.32
N SER A 12 -0.06 22.41 4.32
CA SER A 12 -0.11 23.54 5.28
C SER A 12 -1.18 23.40 6.37
N ALA A 13 -2.02 22.37 6.30
CA ALA A 13 -3.03 22.07 7.32
C ALA A 13 -2.90 20.61 7.85
N ASP A 14 -3.63 20.27 8.92
CA ASP A 14 -3.52 18.97 9.57
C ASP A 14 -3.84 17.82 8.61
N THR A 15 -2.92 16.86 8.51
CA THR A 15 -3.08 15.67 7.66
C THR A 15 -2.98 14.41 8.51
N ASN A 16 -4.12 13.81 8.84
CA ASN A 16 -4.22 12.59 9.62
C ASN A 16 -4.15 11.36 8.71
N GLY A 17 -2.99 11.14 8.10
CA GLY A 17 -2.74 9.99 7.23
C GLY A 17 -1.33 9.96 6.65
N ASN A 18 -0.96 8.82 6.06
CA ASN A 18 0.33 8.63 5.40
C ASN A 18 0.38 9.19 3.98
N VAL A 19 1.60 9.51 3.55
CA VAL A 19 1.89 10.07 2.23
C VAL A 19 2.76 9.11 1.42
N ALA A 20 2.36 8.89 0.17
CA ALA A 20 3.22 8.41 -0.91
C ALA A 20 3.33 9.50 -1.97
N THR A 21 4.52 10.04 -2.18
CA THR A 21 4.74 11.11 -3.16
C THR A 21 6.10 11.05 -3.82
N LYS A 22 6.19 11.59 -5.04
CA LYS A 22 7.46 11.70 -5.76
C LYS A 22 8.24 12.90 -5.23
N THR A 23 7.59 14.03 -5.06
CA THR A 23 8.19 15.24 -4.47
C THR A 23 7.30 15.78 -3.35
N TYR A 24 7.86 15.85 -2.15
CA TYR A 24 7.27 16.59 -1.03
C TYR A 24 7.95 17.95 -0.95
N HIS A 25 7.21 19.02 -1.24
CA HIS A 25 7.77 20.36 -1.37
C HIS A 25 8.00 21.02 -0.02
N SER A 26 6.95 21.09 0.80
CA SER A 26 6.99 21.69 2.12
C SER A 26 5.75 21.29 2.90
N GLY A 27 5.84 21.38 4.21
CA GLY A 27 4.65 21.33 5.02
C GLY A 27 4.86 21.06 6.49
N ASN A 28 3.74 21.14 7.21
CA ASN A 28 3.62 20.89 8.63
C ASN A 28 3.63 19.37 8.91
N GLU A 29 2.68 18.89 9.71
CA GLU A 29 2.66 17.55 10.25
C GLU A 29 1.66 16.64 9.52
N PHE A 30 2.09 15.42 9.23
CA PHE A 30 1.26 14.35 8.69
C PHE A 30 1.53 13.00 9.36
N GLY A 31 0.51 12.15 9.36
CA GLY A 31 0.57 10.80 9.90
C GLY A 31 -0.68 10.43 10.67
N THR A 32 -0.99 9.14 10.68
CA THR A 32 -2.22 8.61 11.29
C THR A 32 -2.14 8.70 12.83
N ARG A 33 -3.13 9.38 13.45
CA ARG A 33 -3.33 9.46 14.90
C ARG A 33 -3.98 8.18 15.41
N LYS A 34 -3.58 7.81 16.64
CA LYS A 34 -4.19 6.71 17.42
C LYS A 34 -4.20 5.38 16.65
N LYS A 35 -4.87 4.37 17.19
CA LYS A 35 -5.12 3.13 16.46
C LYS A 35 -6.22 3.38 15.42
N SER A 36 -5.87 3.38 14.14
CA SER A 36 -6.84 3.40 13.05
C SER A 36 -7.08 1.97 12.51
N HIS A 37 -8.34 1.63 12.26
CA HIS A 37 -8.75 0.37 11.63
C HIS A 37 -8.21 0.21 10.19
N ASN A 38 -7.71 1.30 9.60
CA ASN A 38 -7.17 1.34 8.24
C ASN A 38 -5.65 1.06 8.19
N LEU A 39 -4.97 0.94 9.33
CA LEU A 39 -3.54 0.63 9.36
C LEU A 39 -3.29 -0.82 8.95
N THR A 40 -2.72 -1.01 7.77
CA THR A 40 -2.23 -2.30 7.29
C THR A 40 -1.01 -2.70 8.12
N ALA A 41 -1.19 -3.56 9.11
CA ALA A 41 -0.14 -4.12 9.98
C ALA A 41 0.43 -3.18 11.07
N THR A 42 -0.46 -2.44 11.75
CA THR A 42 -0.20 -1.61 12.96
C THR A 42 0.81 -0.47 12.82
N LYS A 43 1.34 -0.21 11.62
CA LYS A 43 2.28 0.88 11.36
C LYS A 43 1.82 1.75 10.21
N ASP A 44 2.16 3.02 10.28
CA ASP A 44 1.98 3.95 9.19
C ASP A 44 3.19 3.90 8.24
N VAL A 45 2.96 3.69 6.95
CA VAL A 45 4.05 3.58 5.98
C VAL A 45 4.01 4.79 5.06
N ASN A 46 5.11 5.53 4.99
CA ASN A 46 5.29 6.67 4.11
C ASN A 46 6.33 6.33 3.03
N TYR A 47 6.12 6.83 1.82
CA TYR A 47 7.11 6.78 0.74
C TYR A 47 7.27 8.17 0.13
N ILE A 48 8.47 8.74 0.20
CA ILE A 48 8.74 10.07 -0.35
C ILE A 48 10.02 9.99 -1.18
N GLU A 49 9.88 9.99 -2.52
CA GLU A 49 11.04 9.81 -3.41
C GLU A 49 12.06 10.96 -3.25
N LYS A 50 11.57 12.21 -3.17
CA LYS A 50 12.36 13.43 -2.93
C LYS A 50 11.66 14.32 -1.89
N ILE A 51 12.43 14.83 -0.92
CA ILE A 51 11.99 15.86 0.04
C ILE A 51 12.74 17.15 -0.28
N GLU A 52 12.03 18.22 -0.60
CA GLU A 52 12.62 19.54 -0.85
C GLU A 52 12.74 20.34 0.46
N ASP A 53 11.65 20.45 1.22
CA ASP A 53 11.64 20.93 2.60
C ASP A 53 10.59 20.17 3.42
N ILE A 54 10.74 20.20 4.74
CA ILE A 54 9.87 19.49 5.67
C ILE A 54 9.92 20.14 7.06
N GLY A 55 8.78 20.18 7.76
CA GLY A 55 8.73 20.60 9.16
C GLY A 55 9.48 19.62 10.08
N ALA A 56 10.08 20.12 11.16
CA ALA A 56 10.79 19.28 12.14
C ALA A 56 9.88 18.19 12.74
N ASN A 57 8.59 18.50 12.92
CA ASN A 57 7.59 17.59 13.46
C ASN A 57 6.82 16.80 12.40
N ALA A 58 7.23 16.84 11.12
CA ALA A 58 6.38 16.40 10.02
C ALA A 58 5.85 14.96 10.16
N PHE A 59 6.70 14.03 10.60
CA PHE A 59 6.35 12.61 10.73
C PHE A 59 5.75 12.28 12.10
N ARG A 60 4.47 12.58 12.33
CA ARG A 60 3.85 12.53 13.67
C ARG A 60 3.32 11.17 14.12
N ALA A 61 3.33 10.16 13.25
CA ALA A 61 2.80 8.83 13.58
C ALA A 61 3.70 8.11 14.62
N GLN A 62 3.10 7.54 15.66
CA GLN A 62 3.84 6.87 16.75
C GLN A 62 4.62 5.64 16.26
N ASP A 63 3.97 4.82 15.43
CA ASP A 63 4.56 3.63 14.82
C ASP A 63 4.58 3.83 13.31
N GLN A 64 5.78 4.01 12.75
CA GLN A 64 5.93 4.32 11.34
C GLN A 64 7.10 3.62 10.66
N THR A 65 7.06 3.65 9.33
CA THR A 65 8.20 3.36 8.45
C THR A 65 8.21 4.41 7.36
N VAL A 66 9.34 5.12 7.25
CA VAL A 66 9.54 6.13 6.23
C VAL A 66 10.54 5.58 5.23
N VAL A 67 10.12 5.46 3.98
CA VAL A 67 11.00 5.09 2.88
C VAL A 67 11.26 6.32 2.04
N VAL A 68 12.53 6.65 1.82
CA VAL A 68 12.94 7.76 0.94
C VAL A 68 13.64 7.22 -0.30
N GLY A 69 13.59 7.97 -1.41
CA GLY A 69 14.23 7.59 -2.66
C GLY A 69 15.75 7.40 -2.51
N LYS A 70 16.34 6.56 -3.35
CA LYS A 70 17.78 6.24 -3.28
C LYS A 70 18.69 7.49 -3.34
N ASP A 71 18.28 8.50 -4.10
CA ASP A 71 19.05 9.73 -4.35
C ASP A 71 18.73 10.86 -3.32
N SER A 72 18.11 10.52 -2.19
CA SER A 72 17.82 11.45 -1.08
C SER A 72 19.07 11.71 -0.22
N ASP A 73 20.09 12.36 -0.78
CA ASP A 73 21.36 12.67 -0.09
C ASP A 73 21.20 13.71 1.02
N ASN A 74 20.18 14.56 0.89
CA ASN A 74 19.80 15.53 1.91
C ASN A 74 19.18 14.89 3.16
N VAL A 75 18.82 13.60 3.11
CA VAL A 75 18.30 12.83 4.24
C VAL A 75 19.42 12.02 4.86
N GLN A 76 19.76 12.33 6.12
CA GLN A 76 20.93 11.80 6.81
C GLN A 76 20.57 11.21 8.18
N LYS A 77 21.25 10.12 8.54
CA LYS A 77 21.17 9.50 9.88
C LYS A 77 22.42 9.90 10.67
N GLN A 78 22.26 10.43 11.87
CA GLN A 78 23.36 10.66 12.82
C GLN A 78 23.01 10.00 14.15
N GLY A 79 23.63 8.86 14.45
CA GLY A 79 23.19 8.00 15.55
C GLY A 79 21.73 7.56 15.36
N ASN A 80 20.87 7.87 16.34
CA ASN A 80 19.43 7.59 16.26
C ASN A 80 18.60 8.75 15.66
N GLN A 81 19.22 9.89 15.37
CA GLN A 81 18.53 11.09 14.85
C GLN A 81 18.52 11.08 13.32
N VAL A 82 17.48 11.67 12.74
CA VAL A 82 17.34 11.87 11.29
C VAL A 82 17.31 13.37 11.00
N PHE A 83 17.98 13.76 9.92
CA PHE A 83 18.08 15.13 9.45
C PHE A 83 17.66 15.21 7.98
N VAL A 84 16.99 16.31 7.61
CA VAL A 84 16.68 16.67 6.22
C VAL A 84 17.19 18.08 5.99
N ASN A 85 18.07 18.29 5.01
CA ASN A 85 18.72 19.59 4.77
C ASN A 85 19.37 20.19 6.04
N GLY A 86 19.95 19.34 6.89
CA GLY A 86 20.53 19.77 8.18
C GLY A 86 19.52 20.08 9.30
N LYS A 87 18.22 20.06 9.03
CA LYS A 87 17.14 20.19 10.01
C LYS A 87 16.86 18.85 10.69
N ARG A 88 16.96 18.79 12.02
CA ARG A 88 16.64 17.57 12.79
C ARG A 88 15.13 17.33 12.77
N LEU A 89 14.72 16.08 12.57
CA LEU A 89 13.33 15.65 12.71
C LEU A 89 13.07 15.11 14.11
N ASP A 90 12.02 15.60 14.76
CA ASP A 90 11.75 15.33 16.18
C ASP A 90 11.07 13.98 16.42
N HIS A 91 10.35 13.45 15.42
CA HIS A 91 9.55 12.24 15.53
C HIS A 91 9.99 11.10 14.61
N LEU A 92 11.06 11.31 13.82
CA LEU A 92 11.62 10.27 12.96
C LEU A 92 12.99 9.80 13.47
N HIS A 93 13.08 8.50 13.75
CA HIS A 93 14.31 7.87 14.21
C HIS A 93 14.98 7.04 13.12
N ALA A 94 16.30 6.87 13.24
CA ALA A 94 17.12 6.17 12.25
C ALA A 94 16.64 4.72 11.98
N LYS A 95 16.07 4.06 13.01
CA LYS A 95 15.50 2.71 12.91
C LYS A 95 14.22 2.63 12.06
N ASP A 96 13.51 3.73 11.88
CA ASP A 96 12.22 3.81 11.18
C ASP A 96 12.39 4.37 9.75
N LEU A 97 13.54 5.00 9.48
CA LEU A 97 13.93 5.45 8.14
C LEU A 97 14.64 4.34 7.34
N ARG A 98 14.24 4.20 6.08
CA ARG A 98 14.90 3.36 5.09
C ARG A 98 15.16 4.15 3.81
N LYS A 99 16.34 3.97 3.23
CA LYS A 99 16.55 4.36 1.83
C LYS A 99 16.11 3.23 0.92
N GLU A 100 15.62 3.58 -0.26
CA GLU A 100 15.04 2.63 -1.22
C GLU A 100 16.01 1.49 -1.61
N ASP A 101 17.29 1.81 -1.78
CA ASP A 101 18.37 0.87 -2.07
C ASP A 101 18.68 -0.10 -0.91
N GLU A 102 18.40 0.30 0.34
CA GLU A 102 18.51 -0.57 1.53
C GLU A 102 17.45 -1.68 1.53
N ILE A 103 16.30 -1.49 0.85
CA ILE A 103 15.15 -2.41 0.89
C ILE A 103 14.92 -3.14 -0.45
N HIS A 104 15.18 -2.46 -1.56
CA HIS A 104 14.94 -2.95 -2.90
C HIS A 104 16.22 -2.80 -3.72
N LEU A 105 16.98 -3.90 -3.79
CA LEU A 105 18.27 -4.08 -4.48
C LEU A 105 18.27 -3.56 -5.94
N GLY A 106 18.29 -2.23 -6.14
CA GLY A 106 18.25 -1.56 -7.44
C GLY A 106 16.85 -1.32 -8.04
N HIS A 107 15.76 -1.53 -7.29
CA HIS A 107 14.40 -1.30 -7.78
C HIS A 107 13.70 -0.19 -7.00
N LYS A 108 12.75 0.51 -7.63
CA LYS A 108 11.90 1.44 -6.89
C LYS A 108 11.03 0.69 -5.87
N TYR A 109 10.95 1.17 -4.64
CA TYR A 109 10.03 0.69 -3.62
C TYR A 109 8.59 0.91 -4.08
N ILE A 110 8.30 2.08 -4.66
CA ILE A 110 7.07 2.37 -5.41
C ILE A 110 7.46 3.13 -6.69
N ASP A 111 7.07 2.59 -7.83
CA ASP A 111 7.15 3.31 -9.10
C ASP A 111 5.89 4.17 -9.28
N ILE A 112 5.90 5.39 -8.73
CA ILE A 112 4.73 6.28 -8.71
C ILE A 112 4.23 6.55 -10.13
N ASP A 113 5.12 6.83 -11.09
CA ASP A 113 4.73 7.11 -12.48
C ASP A 113 4.02 5.91 -13.12
N ARG A 114 4.50 4.69 -12.84
CA ARG A 114 3.83 3.46 -13.31
C ARG A 114 2.48 3.23 -12.63
N GLU A 115 2.37 3.49 -11.32
CA GLU A 115 1.09 3.35 -10.61
C GLU A 115 0.07 4.41 -11.08
N PHE A 116 0.50 5.65 -11.35
CA PHE A 116 -0.35 6.69 -11.93
C PHE A 116 -0.94 6.27 -13.27
N LYS A 117 -0.13 5.70 -14.17
CA LYS A 117 -0.63 5.15 -15.46
C LYS A 117 -1.75 4.13 -15.24
N LYS A 118 -1.66 3.27 -14.23
CA LYS A 118 -2.73 2.31 -13.90
C LYS A 118 -3.97 3.01 -13.34
N LEU A 119 -3.78 3.99 -12.46
CA LEU A 119 -4.86 4.75 -11.84
C LEU A 119 -5.63 5.58 -12.87
N GLU A 120 -4.93 6.17 -13.85
CA GLU A 120 -5.53 6.83 -15.02
C GLU A 120 -6.36 5.86 -15.87
N LEU A 121 -5.80 4.68 -16.19
CA LEU A 121 -6.54 3.65 -16.94
C LEU A 121 -7.78 3.18 -16.19
N ASN A 122 -7.68 2.96 -14.87
CA ASN A 122 -8.82 2.57 -14.04
C ASN A 122 -9.87 3.68 -13.96
N SER A 123 -9.45 4.93 -13.71
CA SER A 123 -10.33 6.10 -13.68
C SER A 123 -11.13 6.24 -14.99
N ASN A 124 -10.46 6.08 -16.12
CA ASN A 124 -11.10 6.10 -17.44
C ASN A 124 -12.01 4.89 -17.69
N SER A 125 -11.60 3.71 -17.22
CA SER A 125 -12.42 2.50 -17.31
C SER A 125 -13.72 2.68 -16.54
N PHE A 126 -13.65 3.14 -15.29
CA PHE A 126 -14.80 3.45 -14.46
C PHE A 126 -15.71 4.49 -15.11
N ALA A 127 -15.16 5.57 -15.66
CA ALA A 127 -15.92 6.60 -16.34
C ALA A 127 -16.66 6.09 -17.60
N ARG A 128 -16.20 5.00 -18.24
CA ARG A 128 -16.91 4.42 -19.41
C ARG A 128 -18.04 3.46 -19.03
N ASN A 129 -18.10 3.01 -17.77
CA ASN A 129 -19.20 2.17 -17.32
C ASN A 129 -20.51 2.97 -17.32
N LYS A 130 -21.60 2.30 -17.67
CA LYS A 130 -22.94 2.86 -17.56
C LYS A 130 -23.34 2.93 -16.09
N GLN A 131 -24.15 3.92 -15.75
CA GLN A 131 -24.82 3.98 -14.47
C GLN A 131 -25.54 2.66 -14.15
N SER A 132 -25.41 2.19 -12.90
CA SER A 132 -26.10 1.02 -12.39
C SER A 132 -27.62 1.21 -12.40
N GLU A 133 -28.36 0.15 -12.74
CA GLU A 133 -29.82 0.14 -12.65
C GLU A 133 -30.33 0.08 -11.21
N GLY A 134 -31.57 0.51 -10.96
CA GLY A 134 -32.25 0.33 -9.68
C GLY A 134 -32.04 1.43 -8.65
N MET A 135 -31.24 2.46 -8.97
CA MET A 135 -31.08 3.64 -8.11
C MET A 135 -32.26 4.59 -8.19
N GLN A 136 -32.48 5.34 -7.12
CA GLN A 136 -33.41 6.47 -7.10
C GLN A 136 -32.62 7.77 -6.96
N VAL A 137 -32.98 8.78 -7.74
CA VAL A 137 -32.31 10.09 -7.70
C VAL A 137 -33.35 11.17 -7.43
N ASN A 138 -32.98 12.14 -6.60
CA ASN A 138 -33.75 13.36 -6.42
C ASN A 138 -32.79 14.55 -6.36
N PHE A 139 -32.87 15.42 -7.36
CA PHE A 139 -32.13 16.69 -7.38
C PHE A 139 -33.04 17.92 -7.39
N ASN A 140 -34.37 17.69 -7.41
CA ASN A 140 -35.38 18.75 -7.51
C ASN A 140 -35.60 19.43 -6.16
N ASP A 141 -35.47 18.70 -5.06
CA ASP A 141 -35.48 19.28 -3.72
C ASP A 141 -34.08 19.80 -3.37
N MET A 142 -33.91 21.12 -3.43
CA MET A 142 -32.66 21.80 -3.11
C MET A 142 -32.17 21.53 -1.67
N ASN A 143 -33.07 21.19 -0.75
CA ASN A 143 -32.70 20.90 0.64
C ASN A 143 -32.34 19.42 0.85
N ASN A 144 -32.78 18.54 -0.05
CA ASN A 144 -32.68 17.08 0.11
C ASN A 144 -32.22 16.38 -1.18
N ARG A 145 -31.13 16.84 -1.79
CA ARG A 145 -30.57 16.18 -2.99
C ARG A 145 -29.93 14.85 -2.61
N TYR A 146 -30.32 13.77 -3.29
CA TYR A 146 -29.78 12.44 -3.03
C TYR A 146 -29.70 11.53 -4.26
N ILE A 147 -28.83 10.53 -4.13
CA ILE A 147 -28.78 9.31 -4.92
C ILE A 147 -28.90 8.15 -3.94
N ASP A 148 -29.95 7.36 -4.05
CA ASP A 148 -30.19 6.19 -3.21
C ASP A 148 -29.76 4.93 -3.95
N VAL A 149 -28.74 4.27 -3.41
CA VAL A 149 -28.16 3.06 -3.98
C VAL A 149 -28.70 1.77 -3.36
N SER A 150 -29.73 1.85 -2.50
CA SER A 150 -30.23 0.69 -1.75
C SER A 150 -30.65 -0.49 -2.63
N ASN A 151 -31.19 -0.19 -3.80
CA ASN A 151 -31.67 -1.17 -4.78
C ASN A 151 -30.78 -1.22 -6.03
N ALA A 152 -29.60 -0.60 -5.99
CA ALA A 152 -28.71 -0.53 -7.13
C ALA A 152 -28.13 -1.91 -7.48
N LYS A 153 -28.15 -2.25 -8.77
CA LYS A 153 -27.48 -3.45 -9.26
C LYS A 153 -25.97 -3.24 -9.28
N LYS A 154 -25.26 -4.19 -8.68
CA LYS A 154 -23.79 -4.28 -8.75
C LYS A 154 -23.31 -5.02 -9.99
N ASP A 155 -22.12 -4.68 -10.45
CA ASP A 155 -21.41 -5.44 -11.50
C ASP A 155 -20.79 -6.75 -10.95
N GLU A 156 -20.15 -7.52 -11.82
CA GLU A 156 -19.44 -8.76 -11.48
C GLU A 156 -18.24 -8.56 -10.53
N PHE A 157 -17.71 -7.34 -10.47
CA PHE A 157 -16.63 -6.93 -9.57
C PHE A 157 -17.15 -6.35 -8.25
N ASN A 158 -18.47 -6.39 -8.02
CA ASN A 158 -19.16 -5.87 -6.85
C ASN A 158 -18.99 -4.34 -6.72
N ASN A 159 -19.10 -3.62 -7.84
CA ASN A 159 -19.18 -2.16 -7.91
C ASN A 159 -20.60 -1.70 -8.27
N ILE A 160 -20.99 -0.54 -7.75
CA ILE A 160 -22.17 0.23 -8.17
C ILE A 160 -21.65 1.49 -8.86
N TYR A 161 -22.06 1.74 -10.10
CA TYR A 161 -21.67 2.96 -10.83
C TYR A 161 -22.77 4.01 -10.71
N VAL A 162 -22.38 5.21 -10.30
CA VAL A 162 -23.25 6.36 -10.13
C VAL A 162 -22.77 7.47 -11.07
N ASP A 163 -23.68 8.07 -11.84
CA ASP A 163 -23.36 9.26 -12.61
C ASP A 163 -23.86 10.49 -11.87
N LEU A 164 -22.95 11.43 -11.57
CA LEU A 164 -23.28 12.71 -10.95
C LEU A 164 -22.77 13.85 -11.83
N ASP A 165 -23.67 14.73 -12.24
CA ASP A 165 -23.28 15.95 -12.95
C ASP A 165 -22.47 16.88 -12.03
N ALA A 166 -21.35 17.40 -12.55
CA ALA A 166 -20.44 18.30 -11.86
C ALA A 166 -21.14 19.50 -11.21
N GLN A 167 -22.22 20.02 -11.80
CA GLN A 167 -22.97 21.16 -11.26
C GLN A 167 -23.47 20.91 -9.82
N TYR A 168 -23.78 19.65 -9.47
CA TYR A 168 -24.27 19.31 -8.14
C TYR A 168 -23.18 19.37 -7.08
N LEU A 169 -21.92 19.12 -7.46
CA LEU A 169 -20.77 19.35 -6.57
C LEU A 169 -20.42 20.83 -6.42
N MET A 170 -20.63 21.62 -7.46
CA MET A 170 -20.34 23.07 -7.46
C MET A 170 -21.35 23.87 -6.64
N ALA A 171 -22.60 23.40 -6.55
CA ALA A 171 -23.65 24.07 -5.80
C ALA A 171 -23.48 23.91 -4.28
N PRO A 172 -23.88 24.90 -3.45
CA PRO A 172 -23.68 24.86 -2.01
C PRO A 172 -24.60 23.85 -1.28
N GLN A 173 -25.69 23.42 -1.93
CA GLN A 173 -26.62 22.45 -1.35
C GLN A 173 -25.92 21.10 -1.17
N PRO A 174 -26.14 20.36 -0.08
CA PRO A 174 -25.56 19.03 0.10
C PRO A 174 -25.92 18.06 -1.03
N ILE A 175 -25.05 17.08 -1.29
CA ILE A 175 -25.36 15.89 -2.08
C ILE A 175 -25.26 14.65 -1.19
N THR A 176 -26.30 13.82 -1.18
CA THR A 176 -26.36 12.66 -0.27
C THR A 176 -26.32 11.35 -1.04
N ILE A 177 -25.40 10.45 -0.70
CA ILE A 177 -25.47 9.04 -1.12
C ILE A 177 -26.17 8.26 -0.01
N LYS A 178 -27.35 7.70 -0.30
CA LYS A 178 -28.18 6.93 0.63
C LYS A 178 -28.11 5.42 0.34
N GLY A 179 -28.47 4.60 1.31
CA GLY A 179 -28.59 3.15 1.10
C GLY A 179 -27.24 2.44 1.06
N ILE A 180 -26.22 3.00 1.71
CA ILE A 180 -24.90 2.41 1.74
C ILE A 180 -24.94 1.21 2.70
N SER A 181 -24.57 0.03 2.21
CA SER A 181 -24.47 -1.14 3.08
C SER A 181 -23.26 -1.06 4.02
N GLU A 182 -23.50 -1.41 5.27
CA GLU A 182 -22.52 -1.51 6.36
C GLU A 182 -21.66 -2.76 6.26
N GLU A 183 -22.09 -3.72 5.44
CA GLU A 183 -21.47 -5.02 5.36
C GLU A 183 -20.01 -4.92 4.91
N LYS A 184 -19.21 -5.82 5.45
CA LYS A 184 -17.77 -5.90 5.15
C LYS A 184 -17.50 -5.99 3.65
N GLU A 185 -18.28 -6.83 2.96
CA GLU A 185 -18.19 -7.12 1.53
C GLU A 185 -19.22 -6.34 0.70
N ALA A 186 -19.78 -5.25 1.26
CA ALA A 186 -20.66 -4.34 0.54
C ALA A 186 -19.97 -3.78 -0.71
N PRO A 187 -20.76 -3.49 -1.77
CA PRO A 187 -20.24 -2.96 -3.02
C PRO A 187 -19.44 -1.67 -2.87
N THR A 188 -18.48 -1.47 -3.76
CA THR A 188 -17.84 -0.15 -3.92
C THR A 188 -18.76 0.74 -4.76
N ILE A 189 -19.09 1.91 -4.25
CA ILE A 189 -19.88 2.92 -4.96
C ILE A 189 -18.89 3.84 -5.68
N ILE A 190 -18.87 3.76 -7.00
CA ILE A 190 -18.01 4.58 -7.85
C ILE A 190 -18.86 5.69 -8.45
N VAL A 191 -18.67 6.90 -7.96
CA VAL A 191 -19.36 8.10 -8.44
C VAL A 191 -18.53 8.75 -9.54
N ASN A 192 -18.94 8.53 -10.78
CA ASN A 192 -18.36 9.15 -11.96
C ASN A 192 -18.89 10.57 -12.10
N ILE A 193 -17.99 11.56 -12.00
CA ILE A 193 -18.35 12.95 -12.23
C ILE A 193 -18.50 13.19 -13.73
N ARG A 194 -19.67 13.66 -14.13
CA ARG A 194 -20.05 13.93 -15.52
C ARG A 194 -20.03 15.42 -15.80
N ASN A 195 -19.80 15.79 -17.05
CA ASN A 195 -19.87 17.17 -17.52
C ASN A 195 -18.98 18.14 -16.73
N SER A 196 -17.87 17.66 -16.14
CA SER A 196 -16.87 18.54 -15.54
C SER A 196 -16.05 19.19 -16.64
N ASN A 197 -15.86 20.51 -16.53
CA ASN A 197 -14.82 21.20 -17.27
C ASN A 197 -13.42 20.77 -16.78
N ALA A 198 -12.37 21.27 -17.41
CA ALA A 198 -10.99 21.04 -16.95
C ALA A 198 -10.75 21.50 -15.50
N GLU A 199 -11.55 22.45 -15.01
CA GLU A 199 -11.50 22.94 -13.64
C GLU A 199 -12.86 22.80 -12.96
N LEU A 200 -12.84 22.37 -11.69
CA LEU A 200 -14.02 22.22 -10.86
C LEU A 200 -13.75 22.75 -9.45
N THR A 201 -14.68 23.57 -8.94
CA THR A 201 -14.70 23.99 -7.54
C THR A 201 -15.87 23.31 -6.85
N ALA A 202 -15.59 22.36 -5.96
CA ALA A 202 -16.60 21.64 -5.20
C ALA A 202 -16.97 22.46 -3.96
N GLY A 203 -18.21 22.96 -3.95
CA GLY A 203 -18.74 23.85 -2.92
C GLY A 203 -19.73 23.20 -1.96
N THR A 204 -19.89 21.87 -2.03
CA THR A 204 -20.95 21.12 -1.33
C THR A 204 -20.46 20.29 -0.14
N GLN A 205 -21.42 19.83 0.67
CA GLN A 205 -21.22 18.71 1.59
C GLN A 205 -21.61 17.40 0.91
N THR A 206 -20.70 16.42 0.86
CA THR A 206 -21.04 15.07 0.42
C THR A 206 -21.43 14.22 1.63
N ARG A 207 -22.74 13.97 1.80
CA ARG A 207 -23.30 13.24 2.94
C ARG A 207 -23.46 11.77 2.61
N LEU A 208 -23.26 10.91 3.60
CA LEU A 208 -23.39 9.46 3.49
C LEU A 208 -24.43 8.98 4.49
N ILE A 209 -25.45 8.27 4.01
CA ILE A 209 -26.50 7.63 4.81
C ILE A 209 -26.52 6.14 4.50
N TYR A 210 -26.42 5.33 5.54
CA TYR A 210 -26.38 3.87 5.44
C TYR A 210 -27.79 3.26 5.51
N HIS A 211 -27.93 1.94 5.26
CA HIS A 211 -29.24 1.26 5.30
C HIS A 211 -29.92 1.35 6.66
N ASP A 212 -29.14 1.35 7.75
CA ASP A 212 -29.63 1.55 9.11
C ASP A 212 -29.92 3.02 9.46
N ASN A 213 -29.93 3.91 8.47
CA ASN A 213 -30.04 5.36 8.61
C ASN A 213 -28.89 6.02 9.38
N GLY A 214 -27.82 5.28 9.68
CA GLY A 214 -26.60 5.83 10.26
C GLY A 214 -25.97 6.87 9.33
N THR A 215 -25.45 7.95 9.90
CA THR A 215 -24.76 9.01 9.18
C THR A 215 -23.30 9.12 9.63
N LEU A 216 -22.45 9.66 8.77
CA LEU A 216 -21.08 10.03 9.13
C LEU A 216 -20.85 11.52 8.94
N SER A 217 -20.03 12.08 9.83
CA SER A 217 -19.43 13.40 9.70
C SER A 217 -17.91 13.26 9.62
N PRO A 218 -17.19 14.31 9.18
CA PRO A 218 -15.74 14.31 9.20
C PRO A 218 -15.18 13.96 10.58
N SER A 219 -14.18 13.08 10.63
CA SER A 219 -13.59 12.59 11.88
C SER A 219 -12.25 11.88 11.64
N GLU A 220 -11.36 11.97 12.63
CA GLU A 220 -10.06 11.27 12.61
C GLU A 220 -10.18 9.74 12.45
N SER A 221 -11.36 9.18 12.72
CA SER A 221 -11.66 7.76 12.55
C SER A 221 -13.16 7.57 12.32
N HIS A 222 -13.51 6.57 11.50
CA HIS A 222 -14.90 6.21 11.25
C HIS A 222 -15.22 4.79 11.76
N PRO A 223 -16.43 4.57 12.29
CA PRO A 223 -16.90 3.24 12.69
C PRO A 223 -17.22 2.34 11.49
N ARG A 224 -17.34 2.93 10.29
CA ARG A 224 -17.73 2.24 9.06
C ARG A 224 -16.60 2.32 8.03
N ARG A 225 -16.52 1.31 7.16
CA ARG A 225 -15.50 1.25 6.09
C ARG A 225 -15.85 2.24 4.99
N ASN A 226 -14.85 2.82 4.35
CA ASN A 226 -15.06 3.64 3.17
C ASN A 226 -15.48 2.75 2.00
N LYS A 227 -16.59 3.11 1.37
CA LYS A 227 -17.19 2.43 0.21
C LYS A 227 -17.36 3.36 -0.98
N VAL A 228 -17.04 4.64 -0.86
CA VAL A 228 -17.33 5.65 -1.88
C VAL A 228 -16.03 6.11 -2.52
N LEU A 229 -15.99 6.03 -3.85
CA LEU A 229 -14.93 6.54 -4.69
C LEU A 229 -15.51 7.60 -5.64
N TRP A 230 -15.04 8.83 -5.49
CA TRP A 230 -15.32 9.94 -6.40
C TRP A 230 -14.31 9.91 -7.54
N ASN A 231 -14.77 9.51 -8.72
CA ASN A 231 -13.96 9.38 -9.92
C ASN A 231 -14.16 10.59 -10.83
N PHE A 232 -13.12 11.40 -10.99
CA PHE A 232 -13.17 12.64 -11.78
C PHE A 232 -12.72 12.46 -13.25
N GLY A 233 -12.28 11.26 -13.63
CA GLY A 233 -11.82 10.98 -14.99
C GLY A 233 -10.50 11.67 -15.35
N LYS A 234 -10.05 11.48 -16.60
CA LYS A 234 -8.77 12.02 -17.09
C LYS A 234 -8.78 13.50 -17.51
N GLU A 235 -9.96 14.04 -17.79
CA GLU A 235 -10.12 15.38 -18.36
C GLU A 235 -9.95 16.48 -17.31
N LEU A 236 -10.24 16.17 -16.04
CA LEU A 236 -10.07 17.12 -14.95
C LEU A 236 -8.58 17.44 -14.75
N LYS A 237 -8.27 18.74 -14.69
CA LYS A 237 -6.94 19.31 -14.43
C LYS A 237 -6.85 20.01 -13.09
N LYS A 238 -7.97 20.47 -12.55
CA LYS A 238 -8.01 21.14 -11.26
C LYS A 238 -9.29 20.81 -10.49
N LEU A 239 -9.12 20.45 -9.22
CA LEU A 239 -10.20 20.30 -8.25
C LEU A 239 -9.91 21.16 -7.03
N ASP A 240 -10.74 22.17 -6.77
CA ASP A 240 -10.72 22.90 -5.51
C ASP A 240 -11.89 22.44 -4.64
N VAL A 241 -11.63 21.73 -3.54
CA VAL A 241 -12.65 21.43 -2.53
C VAL A 241 -12.74 22.64 -1.60
N SER A 242 -13.71 23.51 -1.82
CA SER A 242 -13.71 24.89 -1.30
C SER A 242 -14.58 25.12 -0.07
N SER A 243 -15.68 24.38 0.07
CA SER A 243 -16.63 24.55 1.18
C SER A 243 -17.37 23.25 1.49
N GLY A 244 -18.01 23.19 2.66
CA GLY A 244 -18.67 21.98 3.13
C GLY A 244 -17.67 20.96 3.67
N TYR A 245 -17.68 19.75 3.11
CA TYR A 245 -16.72 18.69 3.36
C TYR A 245 -16.93 17.56 2.34
N MET A 246 -15.89 16.75 2.13
CA MET A 246 -15.96 15.59 1.24
C MET A 246 -15.69 14.29 2.00
N MET A 247 -16.64 13.35 1.91
CA MET A 247 -16.59 12.02 2.50
C MET A 247 -16.44 11.00 1.37
N GLY A 248 -15.43 10.15 1.44
CA GLY A 248 -15.09 9.17 0.42
C GLY A 248 -13.78 9.50 -0.28
N SER A 249 -13.24 8.52 -1.00
CA SER A 249 -11.94 8.66 -1.66
C SER A 249 -12.03 9.43 -2.97
N ILE A 250 -11.02 10.24 -3.28
CA ILE A 250 -10.88 11.02 -4.51
C ILE A 250 -9.91 10.31 -5.45
N LEU A 251 -10.34 10.09 -6.70
CA LEU A 251 -9.50 9.65 -7.81
C LEU A 251 -9.51 10.70 -8.93
N ALA A 252 -8.45 11.51 -8.98
CA ALA A 252 -8.25 12.58 -9.95
C ALA A 252 -6.78 12.59 -10.45
N PRO A 253 -6.31 11.51 -11.09
CA PRO A 253 -4.88 11.26 -11.31
C PRO A 253 -4.16 12.30 -12.19
N ASN A 254 -4.89 13.11 -12.95
CA ASN A 254 -4.35 14.14 -13.84
C ASN A 254 -4.59 15.57 -13.34
N ALA A 255 -5.04 15.73 -12.09
CA ALA A 255 -5.47 17.00 -11.55
C ALA A 255 -4.54 17.51 -10.44
N VAL A 256 -4.50 18.84 -10.32
CA VAL A 256 -4.13 19.53 -9.09
C VAL A 256 -5.36 19.54 -8.17
N VAL A 257 -5.27 18.86 -7.03
CA VAL A 257 -6.34 18.81 -6.03
C VAL A 257 -5.97 19.67 -4.83
N THR A 258 -6.77 20.70 -4.55
CA THR A 258 -6.62 21.59 -3.40
C THR A 258 -7.72 21.36 -2.38
N LEU A 259 -7.33 21.10 -1.14
CA LEU A 259 -8.24 20.88 -0.01
C LEU A 259 -8.29 22.12 0.86
N ASN A 260 -9.39 22.87 0.79
CA ASN A 260 -9.64 24.05 1.63
C ASN A 260 -10.58 23.74 2.81
N VAL A 261 -11.22 22.58 2.79
CA VAL A 261 -12.10 22.05 3.85
C VAL A 261 -11.83 20.57 4.08
N ASN A 262 -12.48 19.99 5.09
CA ASN A 262 -12.30 18.59 5.46
C ASN A 262 -12.54 17.62 4.31
N VAL A 263 -11.58 16.71 4.12
CA VAL A 263 -11.71 15.55 3.23
C VAL A 263 -11.30 14.28 3.96
N ASP A 264 -12.23 13.34 4.01
CA ASP A 264 -12.09 12.08 4.71
C ASP A 264 -12.14 10.95 3.67
N GLY A 265 -10.99 10.35 3.38
CA GLY A 265 -10.85 9.43 2.25
C GLY A 265 -9.39 9.24 1.85
N ASN A 266 -9.13 8.42 0.84
CA ASN A 266 -7.84 8.46 0.13
C ASN A 266 -7.90 9.53 -0.95
N ILE A 267 -6.77 10.17 -1.25
CA ILE A 267 -6.63 11.20 -2.28
C ILE A 267 -5.55 10.75 -3.26
N VAL A 268 -5.95 10.54 -4.51
CA VAL A 268 -5.06 10.27 -5.63
C VAL A 268 -5.13 11.45 -6.60
N ALA A 269 -4.01 12.16 -6.75
CA ALA A 269 -3.93 13.30 -7.68
C ALA A 269 -2.49 13.57 -8.14
N GLU A 270 -2.32 14.23 -9.28
CA GLU A 270 -0.99 14.63 -9.75
C GLU A 270 -0.30 15.52 -8.71
N VAL A 271 -0.99 16.57 -8.27
CA VAL A 271 -0.56 17.44 -7.18
C VAL A 271 -1.63 17.45 -6.09
N VAL A 272 -1.24 17.29 -4.83
CA VAL A 272 -2.12 17.43 -3.68
C VAL A 272 -1.67 18.59 -2.81
N ASN A 273 -2.57 19.55 -2.60
CA ASN A 273 -2.37 20.71 -1.74
C ASN A 273 -3.37 20.67 -0.57
N VAL A 274 -2.90 20.36 0.63
CA VAL A 274 -3.73 20.42 1.85
C VAL A 274 -3.56 21.81 2.47
N LYS A 275 -4.46 22.76 2.14
CA LYS A 275 -4.24 24.19 2.43
C LYS A 275 -4.98 24.74 3.64
N GLY A 276 -6.31 24.58 3.65
CA GLY A 276 -7.20 25.23 4.62
C GLY A 276 -8.02 24.27 5.48
N GLY A 277 -8.24 23.06 4.99
CA GLY A 277 -8.99 22.02 5.69
C GLY A 277 -8.09 20.90 6.18
N GLU A 278 -8.50 20.24 7.26
CA GLU A 278 -7.84 19.00 7.67
C GLU A 278 -8.15 17.87 6.67
N SER A 279 -7.32 16.84 6.62
CA SER A 279 -7.67 15.62 5.87
C SER A 279 -7.44 14.37 6.70
N HIS A 280 -8.38 13.43 6.66
CA HIS A 280 -8.36 12.25 7.52
C HIS A 280 -8.38 10.95 6.71
N ARG A 281 -7.49 10.02 7.07
CA ARG A 281 -7.35 8.75 6.38
C ARG A 281 -8.57 7.87 6.57
N TRP A 282 -9.32 7.71 5.48
CA TRP A 282 -10.42 6.76 5.40
C TRP A 282 -10.24 5.84 4.18
N ASP A 283 -9.58 4.72 4.41
CA ASP A 283 -9.16 3.80 3.35
C ASP A 283 -10.35 3.17 2.62
N LEU A 284 -10.42 3.35 1.30
CA LEU A 284 -11.37 2.67 0.40
C LEU A 284 -11.18 1.16 0.50
N GLN A 285 -12.19 0.43 0.96
CA GLN A 285 -12.09 -1.01 1.11
C GLN A 285 -12.91 -1.70 0.03
N PRO A 286 -12.34 -1.91 -1.18
CA PRO A 286 -13.04 -2.62 -2.22
C PRO A 286 -13.34 -4.03 -1.72
N SER A 287 -14.57 -4.46 -1.96
CA SER A 287 -14.91 -5.87 -1.84
C SER A 287 -13.96 -6.70 -2.70
N LYS A 288 -13.49 -7.82 -2.17
CA LYS A 288 -12.74 -8.75 -3.02
C LYS A 288 -13.72 -9.31 -4.05
N PRO A 289 -13.37 -9.33 -5.35
CA PRO A 289 -14.17 -10.07 -6.32
C PRO A 289 -14.34 -11.50 -5.81
N LYS A 290 -15.58 -12.01 -5.76
CA LYS A 290 -15.80 -13.45 -5.59
C LYS A 290 -15.30 -14.11 -6.88
N VAL A 291 -14.03 -14.47 -6.92
CA VAL A 291 -13.53 -15.36 -7.98
C VAL A 291 -14.40 -16.63 -7.90
N PRO A 292 -15.04 -17.08 -8.99
CA PRO A 292 -15.69 -18.38 -9.02
C PRO A 292 -14.69 -19.40 -8.50
N LYS A 293 -15.08 -20.23 -7.52
CA LYS A 293 -14.28 -21.42 -7.22
C LYS A 293 -14.22 -22.23 -8.51
N LEU A 294 -13.06 -22.28 -9.16
CA LEU A 294 -12.81 -23.28 -10.18
C LEU A 294 -13.10 -24.64 -9.52
N PRO A 295 -13.78 -25.58 -10.20
CA PRO A 295 -13.91 -26.93 -9.67
C PRO A 295 -12.50 -27.44 -9.33
N ASP A 296 -12.35 -28.08 -8.18
CA ASP A 296 -11.10 -28.65 -7.72
C ASP A 296 -10.70 -29.77 -8.71
N ASN A 297 -10.06 -29.41 -9.82
CA ASN A 297 -9.39 -30.38 -10.67
C ASN A 297 -8.20 -30.88 -9.86
N GLU A 298 -8.34 -32.12 -9.39
CA GLU A 298 -7.29 -32.96 -8.87
C GLU A 298 -6.04 -32.80 -9.75
N PHE A 299 -5.02 -32.13 -9.21
CA PHE A 299 -3.70 -32.16 -9.80
C PHE A 299 -3.22 -33.61 -9.70
N ILE A 300 -3.26 -34.33 -10.82
CA ILE A 300 -2.56 -35.60 -10.99
C ILE A 300 -1.08 -35.32 -10.68
N VAL A 301 -0.61 -35.85 -9.54
CA VAL A 301 0.79 -35.79 -9.15
C VAL A 301 1.56 -36.68 -10.14
N PRO A 302 2.52 -36.16 -10.92
CA PRO A 302 3.35 -37.03 -11.75
C PRO A 302 4.18 -37.96 -10.86
N PRO A 303 4.36 -39.23 -11.23
CA PRO A 303 5.07 -40.20 -10.40
C PRO A 303 6.53 -39.76 -10.14
N PRO A 304 7.11 -40.12 -8.98
CA PRO A 304 8.49 -39.75 -8.67
C PRO A 304 9.47 -40.40 -9.65
N LEU A 305 10.57 -39.70 -9.97
CA LEU A 305 11.68 -40.28 -10.72
C LEU A 305 12.37 -41.42 -9.93
N PRO A 306 12.92 -42.45 -10.60
CA PRO A 306 13.56 -43.59 -9.94
C PRO A 306 14.80 -43.18 -9.13
N GLU A 307 15.00 -43.82 -7.98
CA GLU A 307 16.16 -43.63 -7.10
C GLU A 307 17.45 -44.28 -7.68
N ASP A 308 18.58 -43.61 -7.48
CA ASP A 308 19.92 -44.01 -7.93
C ASP A 308 20.43 -45.26 -7.16
N PRO A 309 20.77 -46.38 -7.81
CA PRO A 309 20.94 -47.68 -7.15
C PRO A 309 22.22 -47.89 -6.35
N ASN A 310 23.07 -46.87 -6.16
CA ASN A 310 24.44 -47.09 -5.66
C ASN A 310 24.79 -46.38 -4.33
N LYS A 311 23.86 -46.38 -3.39
CA LYS A 311 24.17 -46.19 -1.96
C LYS A 311 23.64 -47.37 -1.15
N ASP A 312 24.51 -48.36 -0.95
CA ASP A 312 24.79 -48.96 0.36
C ASP A 312 25.55 -50.29 0.19
N LYS A 313 26.78 -50.37 0.70
CA LYS A 313 27.36 -51.63 1.21
C LYS A 313 28.30 -51.38 2.40
N PRO A 314 28.15 -52.13 3.52
CA PRO A 314 29.00 -52.06 4.71
C PRO A 314 29.99 -53.24 4.85
N GLY A 315 31.00 -53.08 5.71
CA GLY A 315 31.85 -54.13 6.31
C GLY A 315 32.90 -53.46 7.24
N SER A 316 32.79 -53.56 8.57
CA SER A 316 33.22 -54.62 9.51
C SER A 316 34.71 -54.57 9.88
N ASP A 317 35.02 -54.29 11.17
CA ASP A 317 35.82 -55.12 12.09
C ASP A 317 36.38 -54.33 13.30
N ASN A 318 36.21 -54.91 14.49
CA ASN A 318 36.86 -54.64 15.80
C ASN A 318 37.85 -55.81 16.06
N PRO A 319 38.86 -55.81 16.99
CA PRO A 319 38.76 -55.38 18.41
C PRO A 319 40.07 -54.93 19.17
N GLY A 320 39.93 -54.38 20.41
CA GLY A 320 40.78 -54.46 21.64
C GLY A 320 42.30 -54.11 21.62
N LYS A 321 43.04 -53.77 22.70
CA LYS A 321 42.83 -53.61 24.16
C LYS A 321 44.11 -52.99 24.82
N ASP A 322 43.92 -52.24 25.92
CA ASP A 322 44.74 -52.03 27.16
C ASP A 322 46.15 -51.38 27.23
N GLU A 323 46.38 -50.88 28.46
CA GLU A 323 47.25 -49.86 29.09
C GLU A 323 48.77 -50.15 29.27
N GLU A 324 49.62 -49.10 29.37
CA GLU A 324 50.46 -48.77 30.57
C GLU A 324 51.37 -47.51 30.38
N LYS A 325 51.68 -46.80 31.48
CA LYS A 325 52.57 -45.61 31.67
C LYS A 325 54.01 -46.09 32.07
N PRO A 326 55.14 -45.30 32.07
CA PRO A 326 55.26 -43.88 32.47
C PRO A 326 56.37 -42.97 31.81
N LYS A 327 56.21 -41.65 32.05
CA LYS A 327 57.16 -40.49 32.15
C LYS A 327 58.55 -40.45 31.48
N SER A 328 58.82 -39.42 30.65
CA SER A 328 59.79 -38.31 30.92
C SER A 328 59.68 -37.22 29.81
N GLU A 329 60.32 -36.06 30.02
CA GLU A 329 59.95 -34.71 29.53
C GLU A 329 60.33 -34.34 28.07
N ASP A 330 59.76 -33.21 27.58
CA ASP A 330 60.02 -32.49 26.30
C ASP A 330 59.59 -33.16 24.98
N PRO A 331 58.64 -32.61 24.16
CA PRO A 331 58.60 -31.26 23.55
C PRO A 331 57.15 -30.68 23.43
N ILE A 332 56.27 -31.01 24.39
CA ILE A 332 54.81 -30.90 24.27
C ILE A 332 54.27 -29.46 24.38
N ARG A 333 55.00 -28.54 25.03
CA ARG A 333 54.50 -27.18 25.31
C ARG A 333 54.39 -26.30 24.05
N ILE A 334 55.28 -26.49 23.07
CA ILE A 334 55.24 -25.73 21.79
C ILE A 334 54.16 -26.30 20.85
N LYS A 335 54.01 -27.62 20.78
CA LYS A 335 52.96 -28.27 19.95
C LYS A 335 51.54 -28.06 20.50
N LYS A 336 51.34 -27.97 21.83
CA LYS A 336 50.01 -27.67 22.43
C LYS A 336 49.50 -26.26 22.12
N ASN A 337 50.39 -25.26 22.08
CA ASN A 337 49.99 -23.88 21.75
C ASN A 337 49.70 -23.69 20.26
N LEU A 338 50.43 -24.37 19.36
CA LEU A 338 50.10 -24.40 17.93
C LEU A 338 48.78 -25.16 17.68
N SER A 339 48.57 -26.29 18.34
CA SER A 339 47.35 -27.11 18.22
C SER A 339 46.10 -26.38 18.75
N ARG A 340 46.18 -25.67 19.89
CA ARG A 340 45.07 -24.83 20.38
C ARG A 340 44.74 -23.68 19.43
N LYS A 341 45.74 -22.98 18.87
CA LYS A 341 45.51 -21.91 17.87
C LYS A 341 44.90 -22.46 16.58
N PHE A 342 45.31 -23.65 16.14
CA PHE A 342 44.72 -24.33 14.97
C PHE A 342 43.28 -24.78 15.24
N GLN A 343 42.99 -25.35 16.41
CA GLN A 343 41.63 -25.75 16.80
C GLN A 343 40.67 -24.56 16.94
N ILE A 344 41.14 -23.42 17.47
CA ILE A 344 40.34 -22.19 17.56
C ILE A 344 40.07 -21.60 16.17
N ARG A 345 41.07 -21.59 15.26
CA ARG A 345 40.88 -21.18 13.87
C ARG A 345 39.91 -22.11 13.12
N ALA A 346 40.05 -23.43 13.29
CA ALA A 346 39.18 -24.43 12.68
C ALA A 346 37.73 -24.29 13.16
N ARG A 347 37.51 -24.06 14.47
CA ARG A 347 36.18 -23.79 15.03
C ARG A 347 35.59 -22.47 14.50
N LYS A 348 36.36 -21.39 14.41
CA LYS A 348 35.89 -20.13 13.80
C LYS A 348 35.55 -20.27 12.31
N LEU A 349 36.33 -21.05 11.55
CA LEU A 349 36.07 -21.36 10.15
C LEU A 349 34.84 -22.25 9.96
N GLN A 350 34.62 -23.24 10.84
CA GLN A 350 33.40 -24.06 10.84
C GLN A 350 32.17 -23.23 11.22
N SER A 351 32.24 -22.39 12.25
CA SER A 351 31.13 -21.48 12.62
C SER A 351 30.79 -20.49 11.50
N ARG A 352 31.80 -19.93 10.81
CA ARG A 352 31.59 -19.09 9.62
C ARG A 352 30.99 -19.87 8.45
N ARG A 353 31.45 -21.09 8.17
CA ARG A 353 30.86 -21.96 7.13
C ARG A 353 29.41 -22.34 7.44
N ILE A 354 29.09 -22.60 8.72
CA ILE A 354 27.72 -22.89 9.16
C ILE A 354 26.84 -21.64 9.04
N GLN A 355 27.33 -20.45 9.43
CA GLN A 355 26.59 -19.19 9.23
C GLN A 355 26.35 -18.91 7.74
N VAL A 356 27.36 -19.07 6.88
CA VAL A 356 27.21 -18.88 5.43
C VAL A 356 26.24 -19.90 4.84
N LYS A 357 26.29 -21.18 5.24
CA LYS A 357 25.29 -22.18 4.83
C LYS A 357 23.90 -21.84 5.34
N LYS A 358 23.75 -21.35 6.58
CA LYS A 358 22.45 -20.96 7.16
C LYS A 358 21.88 -19.74 6.42
N SER A 359 22.71 -18.76 6.08
CA SER A 359 22.33 -17.60 5.26
C SER A 359 22.00 -17.98 3.82
N GLN A 360 22.73 -18.93 3.21
CA GLN A 360 22.42 -19.46 1.88
C GLN A 360 21.11 -20.28 1.88
N LEU A 361 20.86 -21.09 2.90
CA LEU A 361 19.58 -21.80 3.10
C LEU A 361 18.42 -20.83 3.36
N LEU A 362 18.65 -19.73 4.11
CA LEU A 362 17.66 -18.66 4.27
C LEU A 362 17.40 -17.94 2.95
N LEU A 363 18.44 -17.67 2.15
CA LEU A 363 18.32 -17.06 0.83
C LEU A 363 17.62 -17.98 -0.17
N LEU A 364 17.88 -19.30 -0.12
CA LEU A 364 17.18 -20.29 -0.95
C LEU A 364 15.71 -20.44 -0.51
N GLY A 365 15.42 -20.41 0.79
CA GLY A 365 14.06 -20.38 1.33
C GLY A 365 13.31 -19.10 0.92
N MET A 366 13.97 -17.94 0.98
CA MET A 366 13.41 -16.67 0.51
C MET A 366 13.25 -16.62 -1.01
N ARG A 367 14.18 -17.16 -1.79
CA ARG A 367 14.09 -17.27 -3.26
C ARG A 367 12.99 -18.21 -3.70
N ASN A 368 12.74 -19.31 -2.98
CA ASN A 368 11.61 -20.20 -3.25
C ASN A 368 10.28 -19.51 -2.90
N ASN A 369 10.19 -18.79 -1.78
CA ASN A 369 8.98 -18.07 -1.40
C ASN A 369 8.68 -16.87 -2.33
N GLN A 370 9.72 -16.20 -2.84
CA GLN A 370 9.64 -15.19 -3.89
C GLN A 370 9.28 -15.80 -5.26
N ARG A 371 9.83 -16.97 -5.63
CA ARG A 371 9.42 -17.71 -6.83
C ARG A 371 7.95 -18.14 -6.78
N TRP A 372 7.44 -18.58 -5.63
CA TRP A 372 6.02 -18.91 -5.46
C TRP A 372 5.11 -17.68 -5.51
N LYS A 373 5.56 -16.53 -4.99
CA LYS A 373 4.85 -15.24 -5.14
C LYS A 373 4.88 -14.72 -6.58
N LEU A 374 6.02 -14.83 -7.28
CA LEU A 374 6.18 -14.47 -8.69
C LEU A 374 5.42 -15.43 -9.61
N LEU A 375 5.31 -16.72 -9.27
CA LEU A 375 4.49 -17.69 -9.99
C LEU A 375 3.00 -17.42 -9.77
N LYS A 376 2.57 -17.06 -8.55
CA LYS A 376 1.21 -16.58 -8.27
C LYS A 376 0.89 -15.27 -9.00
N LEU A 377 1.82 -14.32 -9.05
CA LEU A 377 1.66 -13.09 -9.83
C LEU A 377 1.66 -13.36 -11.33
N LYS A 378 2.51 -14.26 -11.85
CA LYS A 378 2.51 -14.65 -13.27
C LYS A 378 1.22 -15.38 -13.66
N ILE A 379 0.68 -16.24 -12.80
CA ILE A 379 -0.61 -16.91 -13.00
C ILE A 379 -1.76 -15.88 -13.01
N GLN A 380 -1.74 -14.90 -12.08
CA GLN A 380 -2.71 -13.79 -12.10
C GLN A 380 -2.57 -12.90 -13.34
N PHE A 381 -1.34 -12.66 -13.81
CA PHE A 381 -1.08 -11.87 -15.02
C PHE A 381 -1.48 -12.60 -16.30
N LEU A 382 -1.27 -13.92 -16.36
CA LEU A 382 -1.75 -14.78 -17.46
C LEU A 382 -3.28 -14.88 -17.47
N GLN A 383 -3.94 -14.94 -16.30
CA GLN A 383 -5.41 -14.86 -16.22
C GLN A 383 -5.96 -13.53 -16.76
N ILE A 384 -5.30 -12.41 -16.45
CA ILE A 384 -5.68 -11.09 -16.97
C ILE A 384 -5.42 -10.97 -18.49
N GLN A 385 -4.33 -11.56 -19.01
CA GLN A 385 -4.06 -11.59 -20.45
C GLN A 385 -5.02 -12.49 -21.23
N VAL A 386 -5.43 -13.64 -20.68
CA VAL A 386 -6.45 -14.52 -21.29
C VAL A 386 -7.83 -13.83 -21.32
N ILE A 387 -8.19 -13.07 -20.29
CA ILE A 387 -9.43 -12.27 -20.25
C ILE A 387 -9.38 -11.14 -21.31
N ASN A 388 -8.25 -10.45 -21.46
CA ASN A 388 -8.09 -9.44 -22.52
C ASN A 388 -8.09 -10.03 -23.94
N HIS A 389 -7.61 -11.27 -24.13
CA HIS A 389 -7.63 -11.94 -25.42
C HIS A 389 -9.04 -12.45 -25.80
N LEU A 390 -9.85 -12.86 -24.81
CA LEU A 390 -11.26 -13.21 -25.00
C LEU A 390 -12.13 -11.98 -25.31
N PHE A 391 -11.77 -10.80 -24.83
CA PHE A 391 -12.42 -9.53 -25.16
C PHE A 391 -12.14 -9.04 -26.59
N GLN A 392 -11.06 -9.52 -27.22
CA GLN A 392 -10.68 -9.17 -28.60
C GLN A 392 -11.24 -10.13 -29.66
N MET A 393 -11.73 -11.32 -29.26
CA MET A 393 -12.32 -12.30 -30.18
C MET A 393 -13.86 -12.22 -30.30
N ASN A 394 -14.51 -11.30 -29.58
CA ASN A 394 -15.96 -11.07 -29.60
C ASN A 394 -16.34 -9.66 -30.11
N GLN A 395 -15.52 -9.07 -30.98
CA GLN A 395 -15.92 -7.92 -31.82
C GLN A 395 -16.00 -8.33 -33.28
#